data_AF-A0A8X6GA61-F1
#
_entry.id   AF-A0A8X6GA61-F1
#
_cell.length_a   1.000
_cell.length_b   1.000
_cell.length_c   1.000
_cell.angle_alpha   90.00
_cell.angle_beta   90.00
_cell.angle_gamma   90.00
#
_symmetry.space_group_name_H-M   'P 1'
#
loop_
_entity.id
_entity.type
_entity.pdbx_description
1 polymer ?
#
loop_
_entity_poly.entity_id
_entity_poly.type
_entity_poly.pdbx_seq_one_letter_code
_entity_poly.pdbx_strand_id
1 'polypeptide(L)' 'MDMYEHRLKNFGFNTLVIDSHDIEQIIKGFENTDSFKGKPTAILAKNFKGKGLAEIEDQENWQGKYLAAKAESAIKKY' A
#
# COMPACT_ATOMS: atom_id res chain seq x y z
N MET A 1 11.73 -0.35 -0.10
CA MET A 1 10.97 -1.61 0.05
C MET A 1 11.88 -2.78 0.36
N ASP A 2 13.04 -2.85 -0.26
CA ASP A 2 13.98 -3.97 -0.20
C ASP A 2 14.38 -4.37 1.23
N MET A 3 14.57 -3.40 2.13
CA MET A 3 14.84 -3.67 3.55
C MET A 3 13.71 -4.44 4.22
N TYR A 4 12.45 -4.05 3.99
CA TYR A 4 11.29 -4.69 4.62
C TYR A 4 11.04 -6.07 4.04
N GLU A 5 11.18 -6.21 2.73
CA GLU A 5 11.13 -7.50 2.05
C GLU A 5 12.20 -8.45 2.61
N HIS A 6 13.45 -8.00 2.72
CA HIS A 6 14.55 -8.81 3.25
C HIS A 6 14.29 -9.25 4.70
N ARG A 7 13.80 -8.35 5.55
CA ARG A 7 13.42 -8.70 6.93
C ARG A 7 12.35 -9.79 6.96
N LEU A 8 11.27 -9.64 6.20
CA LEU A 8 10.18 -10.61 6.16
C LEU A 8 10.61 -11.98 5.62
N LYS A 9 11.44 -11.99 4.56
CA LYS A 9 12.06 -13.22 4.06
C LYS A 9 12.89 -13.92 5.13
N ASN A 10 13.69 -13.17 5.91
CA ASN A 10 14.48 -13.72 7.01
C ASN A 10 13.62 -14.28 8.16
N PHE A 11 12.40 -13.75 8.35
CA PHE A 11 11.40 -14.31 9.27
C PHE A 11 10.60 -15.48 8.68
N GLY A 12 10.96 -15.96 7.49
CA GLY A 12 10.34 -17.13 6.86
C GLY A 12 9.05 -16.84 6.08
N PHE A 13 8.74 -15.57 5.81
CA PHE A 13 7.58 -15.20 5.01
C PHE A 13 7.85 -15.34 3.51
N ASN A 14 6.81 -15.66 2.74
CA ASN A 14 6.74 -15.22 1.35
C ASN A 14 6.49 -13.73 1.31
N THR A 15 7.12 -13.05 0.37
CA THR A 15 6.96 -11.62 0.20
C THR A 15 6.51 -11.32 -1.22
N LEU A 16 5.42 -10.58 -1.36
CA LEU A 16 4.92 -10.08 -2.64
C LEU A 16 4.98 -8.55 -2.57
N VAL A 17 5.76 -7.92 -3.44
CA VAL A 17 5.85 -6.46 -3.52
C VAL A 17 4.92 -6.01 -4.65
N ILE A 18 3.94 -5.17 -4.33
CA ILE A 18 2.92 -4.70 -5.29
C ILE A 18 2.77 -3.19 -5.25
N ASP A 19 2.21 -2.58 -6.29
CA ASP A 19 1.65 -1.23 -6.24
C ASP A 19 0.20 -1.28 -5.71
N SER A 20 -0.12 -0.51 -4.66
CA SER A 20 -1.48 -0.46 -4.11
C SER A 20 -2.50 0.27 -4.99
N HIS A 21 -2.06 0.92 -6.06
CA HIS A 21 -2.94 1.59 -7.02
C HIS A 21 -3.20 0.76 -8.28
N ASP A 22 -2.50 -0.35 -8.42
CA ASP A 22 -2.72 -1.32 -9.49
C ASP A 22 -3.64 -2.43 -8.96
N ILE A 23 -4.92 -2.33 -9.32
CA ILE A 23 -5.94 -3.29 -8.90
C ILE A 23 -5.61 -4.70 -9.36
N GLU A 24 -5.00 -4.87 -10.54
CA GLU A 24 -4.62 -6.20 -11.02
C GLU A 24 -3.51 -6.81 -10.16
N GLN A 25 -2.52 -6.01 -9.76
CA GLN A 25 -1.47 -6.50 -8.86
C GLN A 25 -2.01 -6.84 -7.48
N ILE A 26 -3.00 -6.09 -6.98
CA ILE A 26 -3.67 -6.41 -5.71
C ILE A 26 -4.39 -7.76 -5.82
N ILE A 27 -5.22 -7.93 -6.86
CA ILE A 27 -5.97 -9.18 -7.08
C ILE A 27 -5.01 -10.36 -7.21
N LYS A 28 -4.00 -10.26 -8.08
CA LYS A 28 -2.97 -11.30 -8.25
C LYS A 28 -2.22 -11.57 -6.95
N GLY A 29 -1.94 -10.53 -6.15
CA GLY A 29 -1.29 -10.66 -4.85
C GLY A 29 -2.09 -11.53 -3.89
N PHE A 30 -3.42 -11.38 -3.87
CA PHE A 30 -4.32 -12.19 -3.05
C PHE A 30 -4.53 -13.60 -3.62
N GLU A 31 -4.77 -13.73 -4.93
CA GLU A 31 -5.00 -15.04 -5.58
C GLU A 31 -3.79 -15.98 -5.44
N ASN A 32 -2.56 -15.43 -5.46
CA ASN A 32 -1.36 -16.24 -5.30
C ASN A 32 -1.11 -16.71 -3.87
N THR A 33 -1.84 -16.21 -2.85
CA THR A 33 -1.59 -16.61 -1.45
C THR A 33 -1.83 -18.09 -1.19
N ASP A 34 -2.83 -18.70 -1.84
CA ASP A 34 -3.15 -20.13 -1.72
C ASP A 34 -2.10 -21.06 -2.36
N SER A 35 -1.29 -20.52 -3.27
CA SER A 35 -0.17 -21.26 -3.89
C SER A 35 1.00 -21.43 -2.91
N PHE A 36 1.06 -20.62 -1.87
CA PHE A 36 2.15 -20.61 -0.90
C PHE A 36 1.80 -21.40 0.36
N LYS A 37 1.89 -22.73 0.27
CA LYS A 37 1.64 -23.62 1.42
C LYS A 37 2.87 -23.71 2.34
N GLY A 38 2.63 -23.87 3.63
CA GLY A 38 3.67 -24.17 4.63
C GLY A 38 4.47 -22.98 5.16
N LYS A 39 4.15 -21.75 4.74
CA LYS A 39 4.76 -20.51 5.26
C LYS A 39 3.79 -19.33 5.11
N PRO A 40 3.80 -18.35 6.03
CA PRO A 40 2.96 -17.17 5.92
C PRO A 40 3.37 -16.29 4.73
N THR A 41 2.44 -15.50 4.22
CA THR A 41 2.68 -14.57 3.11
C THR A 41 2.42 -13.14 3.55
N ALA A 42 3.35 -12.23 3.23
CA ALA A 42 3.26 -10.80 3.45
C ALA A 42 3.21 -10.06 2.11
N ILE A 43 2.16 -9.26 1.92
CA ILE A 43 2.03 -8.37 0.77
C ILE A 43 2.57 -6.98 1.18
N LEU A 44 3.67 -6.59 0.58
CA LEU A 44 4.31 -5.28 0.74
C LEU A 44 3.75 -4.33 -0.35
N ALA A 45 2.66 -3.65 -0.02
CA ALA A 45 2.02 -2.72 -0.94
C ALA A 45 2.70 -1.33 -0.89
N LYS A 46 3.31 -0.92 -2.01
CA LYS A 46 3.81 0.44 -2.22
C LYS A 46 2.63 1.37 -2.37
N ASN A 47 2.58 2.42 -1.55
CA ASN A 47 1.50 3.39 -1.56
C ASN A 47 2.05 4.81 -1.37
N PHE A 48 1.29 5.81 -1.81
CA PHE A 48 1.49 7.21 -1.49
C PHE A 48 0.41 7.64 -0.51
N LYS A 49 0.82 8.18 0.63
CA LYS A 49 -0.13 8.64 1.64
C LYS A 49 -0.99 9.77 1.08
N GLY A 50 -2.31 9.66 1.20
CA GLY A 50 -3.21 10.68 0.66
C GLY A 50 -3.26 10.71 -0.88
N LYS A 51 -2.99 9.58 -1.55
CA LYS A 51 -3.14 9.46 -3.00
C LYS A 51 -4.47 10.05 -3.49
N GLY A 52 -4.41 10.87 -4.54
CA GLY A 52 -5.58 11.52 -5.13
C GLY A 52 -5.86 12.91 -4.55
N LEU A 53 -5.22 13.25 -3.43
CA LEU A 53 -5.32 14.55 -2.78
C LEU A 53 -4.08 15.37 -3.10
N ALA A 54 -4.10 16.09 -4.23
CA ALA A 54 -2.92 16.75 -4.79
C ALA A 54 -2.18 17.69 -3.80
N GLU A 55 -2.87 18.27 -2.83
CA GLU A 55 -2.27 19.16 -1.83
C GLU A 55 -1.56 18.43 -0.68
N ILE A 56 -1.83 17.13 -0.49
CA ILE A 56 -1.34 16.37 0.66
C ILE A 56 -0.78 14.98 0.29
N GLU A 57 -0.73 14.65 -1.00
CA GLU A 57 -0.15 13.41 -1.48
C GLU A 57 1.33 13.32 -1.08
N ASP A 58 1.68 12.21 -0.45
CA ASP A 58 2.99 11.88 0.12
C ASP A 58 3.53 12.88 1.15
N GLN A 59 2.66 13.70 1.76
CA GLN A 59 3.06 14.67 2.78
C GLN A 59 3.12 14.03 4.18
N GLU A 60 4.21 14.30 4.87
CA GLU A 60 4.37 13.97 6.29
C GLU A 60 3.38 14.77 7.16
N ASN A 61 3.17 14.35 8.42
CA ASN A 61 2.29 15.03 9.39
C ASN A 61 0.80 15.13 9.04
N TRP A 62 0.29 14.42 8.03
CA TRP A 62 -1.16 14.30 7.76
C TRP A 62 -1.82 13.06 8.39
N GLN A 63 -1.10 12.31 9.23
CA GLN A 63 -1.67 11.13 9.89
C GLN A 63 -2.69 11.58 10.94
N GLY A 64 -3.94 11.16 10.80
CA GLY A 64 -5.01 11.50 11.76
C GLY A 64 -5.48 12.95 11.73
N LYS A 65 -5.03 13.78 10.79
CA LYS A 65 -5.52 15.16 10.64
C LYS A 65 -6.80 15.21 9.85
N TYR A 66 -7.75 15.99 10.34
CA TYR A 66 -8.99 16.29 9.61
C TYR A 66 -8.71 17.20 8.41
N LEU A 67 -9.31 16.89 7.26
CA LEU A 67 -9.06 17.60 5.99
C LEU A 67 -9.72 18.99 5.93
N ALA A 68 -10.73 19.26 6.76
CA ALA A 68 -11.42 20.54 6.88
C ALA A 68 -11.66 21.23 5.52
N ALA A 69 -11.21 22.48 5.37
CA ALA A 69 -11.35 23.30 4.17
C ALA A 69 -10.73 22.69 2.89
N LYS A 70 -9.88 21.66 3.01
CA LYS A 70 -9.28 20.94 1.86
C LYS A 70 -10.14 19.76 1.38
N ALA A 71 -11.25 19.46 2.05
CA ALA A 71 -12.17 18.40 1.64
C ALA A 71 -12.89 18.70 0.31
N GLU A 72 -13.19 19.97 0.01
CA GLU A 72 -13.84 20.31 -1.27
C GLU A 72 -12.90 20.20 -2.47
N SER A 73 -11.63 20.61 -2.33
CA SER A 73 -10.62 20.46 -3.39
C SER A 73 -10.23 19.00 -3.61
N ALA A 74 -10.35 18.16 -2.58
CA ALA A 74 -10.21 16.71 -2.64
C ALA A 74 -11.28 16.02 -3.49
N ILE A 75 -12.54 16.45 -3.39
CA ILE A 75 -13.69 15.78 -4.04
C ILE A 75 -13.80 16.14 -5.53
N LYS A 76 -13.39 17.35 -5.92
CA LYS A 76 -13.54 17.86 -7.31
C LYS A 76 -12.71 17.13 -8.38
N LYS A 77 -11.85 16.19 -8.00
CA LYS A 77 -10.87 15.56 -8.91
C LYS A 77 -11.29 14.17 -9.43
N TYR A 78 -12.51 13.73 -9.12
CA TYR A 78 -13.11 12.47 -9.60
C TYR A 78 -14.43 12.74 -10.32
#